data_AF-A0A2N2DMK8-F1
#
_entry.id   AF-A0A2N2DMK8-F1
#
_cell.length_a   1.000
_cell.length_b   1.000
_cell.length_c   1.000
_cell.angle_alpha   90.00
_cell.angle_beta   90.00
_cell.angle_gamma   90.00
#
_symmetry.space_group_name_H-M   'P 1'
#
loop_
_entity.id
_entity.type
_entity.pdbx_description
1 polymer ?
#
loop_
_entity_poly.entity_id
_entity_poly.type
_entity_poly.pdbx_seq_one_letter_code
_entity_poly.pdbx_strand_id
1 'polypeptide(L)' 'MYEKEIVKLIKELPVDLRIKVLDYIELLLKKNKKTDKKLNKNNFRFDWEDGLSEIKDEFTSIELQHRSLEWR' A
#
# COMPACT_ATOMS: atom_id res chain seq x y z
N MET A 1 -4.23 -15.29 25.12
CA MET A 1 -4.05 -15.34 26.58
C MET A 1 -2.95 -14.35 26.99
N TYR A 2 -3.14 -13.05 26.72
CA TYR A 2 -2.12 -12.00 26.97
C TYR A 2 -2.69 -10.75 27.66
N GLU A 3 -4.03 -10.61 27.72
CA GLU A 3 -4.67 -9.45 28.37
C GLU A 3 -4.26 -9.30 29.84
N LYS A 4 -4.18 -10.41 30.58
CA LYS A 4 -3.81 -10.38 32.01
C LYS A 4 -2.38 -9.87 32.22
N GLU A 5 -1.46 -10.21 31.32
CA GLU A 5 -0.07 -9.78 31.38
C GLU A 5 0.09 -8.30 31.00
N ILE A 6 -0.63 -7.86 29.97
CA ILE A 6 -0.67 -6.46 29.53
C ILE A 6 -1.20 -5.56 30.64
N VAL A 7 -2.28 -5.96 31.31
CA VAL A 7 -2.85 -5.18 32.43
C VAL A 7 -1.87 -5.07 33.60
N LYS A 8 -1.10 -6.13 33.89
CA LYS A 8 -0.09 -6.11 34.95
C LYS A 8 1.06 -5.15 34.62
N LEU A 9 1.59 -5.24 33.41
CA LEU A 9 2.65 -4.34 32.91
C LEU A 9 2.20 -2.87 32.93
N ILE A 10 0.98 -2.57 32.45
CA ILE A 10 0.45 -1.20 32.47
C ILE A 10 0.33 -0.66 33.90
N LYS A 11 0.01 -1.50 34.89
CA LYS A 11 -0.06 -1.09 36.30
C LYS A 11 1.30 -0.78 36.90
N GLU A 12 2.35 -1.51 36.52
CA GLU A 12 3.74 -1.25 36.96
C GLU A 12 4.38 -0.03 36.27
N LEU A 13 3.82 0.41 35.13
CA LEU A 13 4.34 1.58 34.41
C LEU A 13 4.03 2.91 35.13
N PRO A 14 5.02 3.83 35.18
CA PRO A 14 4.82 5.24 35.53
C PRO A 14 3.79 5.92 34.63
N VAL A 15 3.07 6.91 35.17
CA VAL A 15 1.97 7.62 34.49
C VAL A 15 2.42 8.22 33.14
N ASP A 16 3.65 8.74 33.06
CA ASP A 16 4.22 9.33 31.84
C ASP A 16 4.33 8.32 30.68
N LEU A 17 4.61 7.05 30.98
CA LEU A 17 4.73 6.01 29.98
C LEU A 17 3.37 5.45 29.57
N ARG A 18 2.36 5.52 30.43
CA ARG A 18 0.98 5.10 30.08
C ARG A 18 0.40 5.93 28.95
N ILE A 19 0.72 7.22 28.90
CA ILE A 19 0.31 8.13 27.82
C ILE A 19 0.90 7.66 26.48
N LYS A 20 2.19 7.32 26.45
CA LYS A 20 2.86 6.79 25.26
C LYS A 20 2.29 5.45 24.81
N VAL A 21 1.94 4.58 25.76
CA VAL A 21 1.31 3.29 25.45
C VAL A 21 -0.08 3.50 24.83
N LEU A 22 -0.85 4.46 25.34
CA LEU A 22 -2.17 4.79 24.80
C LEU A 22 -2.07 5.30 23.36
N ASP A 23 -1.13 6.22 23.10
CA ASP A 23 -0.85 6.72 21.74
C ASP A 23 -0.41 5.60 20.79
N TYR A 24 0.44 4.68 21.28
CA TYR A 24 0.87 3.52 20.50
C TYR A 24 -0.29 2.56 20.15
N ILE A 25 -1.19 2.31 21.11
CA ILE A 25 -2.39 1.49 20.88
C ILE A 25 -3.29 2.17 19.83
N GLU A 26 -3.48 3.49 19.90
CA GLU A 26 -4.27 4.23 18.93
C GLU A 26 -3.65 4.18 17.52
N LEU A 27 -2.31 4.29 17.43
CA LEU A 27 -1.56 4.13 16.19
C LEU A 27 -1.78 2.74 15.58
N LEU A 28 -1.67 1.68 16.39
CA LEU A 28 -1.88 0.31 15.94
C LEU A 28 -3.31 0.10 15.41
N LEU A 29 -4.31 0.59 16.12
CA LEU A 29 -5.71 0.53 15.69
C LEU A 29 -5.94 1.29 14.38
N LYS A 30 -5.33 2.46 14.22
CA LYS A 30 -5.40 3.27 13.01
C LYS A 30 -4.70 2.60 11.82
N LYS A 31 -3.57 1.91 12.06
CA LYS A 31 -2.83 1.17 11.04
C LYS A 31 -3.64 -0.02 10.51
N ASN A 32 -4.23 -0.83 11.40
CA ASN A 32 -5.09 -1.94 11.00
C ASN A 32 -6.29 -1.48 10.16
N LYS A 33 -6.99 -0.43 10.61
CA LYS A 33 -8.12 0.14 9.84
C LYS A 33 -7.73 0.64 8.45
N LYS A 34 -6.49 1.09 8.26
CA LYS A 34 -5.97 1.55 6.96
C LYS A 34 -5.50 0.41 6.07
N THR A 35 -4.92 -0.64 6.64
CA THR A 35 -4.51 -1.84 5.88
C THR A 35 -5.72 -2.60 5.36
N ASP A 36 -6.77 -2.76 6.16
CA ASP A 36 -8.01 -3.43 5.73
C ASP A 36 -8.73 -2.65 4.62
N LYS A 37 -8.69 -1.31 4.67
CA LYS A 37 -9.24 -0.46 3.61
C LYS A 37 -8.38 -0.41 2.34
N LYS A 38 -7.07 -0.63 2.43
CA LYS A 38 -6.17 -0.64 1.26
C LYS A 38 -6.18 -1.99 0.52
N LEU A 39 -6.24 -3.10 1.25
CA LEU A 39 -6.31 -4.44 0.62
C LEU A 39 -7.56 -4.61 -0.23
N ASN A 40 -8.70 -4.03 0.17
CA ASN A 40 -9.96 -4.19 -0.56
C ASN A 40 -10.17 -3.19 -1.71
N LYS A 41 -9.30 -2.19 -1.92
CA LYS A 41 -9.55 -1.10 -2.89
C LYS A 41 -8.55 -1.00 -4.03
N ASN A 42 -7.39 -1.62 -3.93
CA ASN A 42 -6.29 -1.40 -4.85
C ASN A 42 -5.65 -2.72 -5.30
N ASN A 43 -6.44 -3.60 -5.94
CA ASN A 43 -5.82 -4.36 -7.01
C ASN A 43 -5.41 -3.31 -8.05
N PHE A 44 -4.11 -3.02 -8.11
CA PHE A 44 -3.54 -2.13 -9.11
C PHE A 44 -3.74 -2.85 -10.45
N ARG A 45 -4.79 -2.47 -11.19
CA ARG A 45 -5.34 -3.33 -12.25
C ARG A 45 -4.49 -3.42 -13.51
N PHE A 46 -3.40 -2.64 -13.61
CA PHE A 46 -2.56 -2.55 -14.81
C PHE A 46 -3.39 -2.55 -16.10
N ASP A 47 -4.58 -1.89 -16.12
CA ASP A 47 -5.50 -1.97 -17.26
C ASP A 47 -4.90 -1.36 -18.55
N TRP A 48 -3.73 -0.72 -18.45
CA TRP A 48 -2.94 -0.20 -19.57
C TRP A 48 -1.91 -1.21 -20.11
N GLU A 49 -1.46 -2.15 -19.29
CA GLU A 49 -0.63 -3.27 -19.73
C GLU A 49 -1.54 -4.15 -20.59
N ASP A 50 -1.13 -4.43 -21.83
CA ASP A 50 -1.90 -5.11 -22.90
C ASP A 50 -2.70 -4.19 -23.85
N GLY A 51 -2.81 -2.89 -23.59
CA GLY A 51 -3.56 -1.95 -24.45
C GLY A 51 -2.98 -1.75 -25.87
N LEU A 52 -1.77 -2.23 -26.13
CA LEU A 52 -1.10 -2.17 -27.44
C LEU A 52 -0.76 -3.58 -27.99
N SER A 53 -1.29 -4.64 -27.39
CA SER A 53 -0.97 -6.01 -27.80
C SER A 53 -1.50 -6.35 -29.19
N GLU A 54 -2.62 -5.76 -29.61
CA GLU A 54 -3.20 -5.93 -30.96
C GLU A 54 -2.30 -5.35 -32.06
N ILE A 55 -1.52 -4.32 -31.72
CA ILE A 55 -0.72 -3.51 -32.66
C ILE A 55 0.72 -4.03 -32.73
N LYS A 56 1.08 -4.94 -31.80
CA LYS A 56 2.43 -5.51 -31.68
C LYS A 56 2.86 -6.31 -32.91
N ASP A 57 1.93 -6.95 -33.60
CA ASP A 57 2.20 -7.71 -34.82
C ASP A 57 2.13 -6.84 -36.09
N GLU A 58 1.52 -5.65 -36.01
CA GLU A 58 1.39 -4.71 -37.14
C GLU A 58 2.59 -3.78 -37.29
N PHE A 59 3.29 -3.48 -36.20
CA PHE A 59 4.41 -2.55 -36.21
C PHE A 59 5.68 -3.16 -35.67
N THR A 60 6.73 -3.13 -36.50
CA THR A 60 8.08 -3.42 -36.03
C THR A 60 8.65 -2.26 -35.24
N SER A 61 9.53 -2.55 -34.29
CA SER A 61 10.18 -1.55 -33.43
C SER A 61 10.90 -0.44 -34.23
N ILE A 62 11.40 -0.79 -35.43
CA ILE A 62 12.10 0.12 -36.35
C ILE A 62 11.10 1.10 -36.99
N GLU A 63 9.92 0.65 -37.37
CA GLU A 63 8.91 1.47 -38.01
C GLU A 63 8.29 2.49 -37.04
N LEU A 64 8.12 2.10 -35.78
CA LEU A 64 7.73 3.01 -34.71
C LEU A 64 8.78 4.11 -34.47
N GLN A 65 10.07 3.77 -34.60
CA GLN A 65 11.16 4.73 -34.46
C GLN A 65 11.15 5.77 -35.58
N HIS A 66 10.92 5.33 -36.84
CA HIS A 66 10.78 6.25 -37.97
C HIS A 66 9.58 7.18 -37.83
N ARG A 67 8.40 6.65 -37.45
CA ARG A 67 7.20 7.48 -37.22
C ARG A 67 7.38 8.48 -36.07
N SER A 68 8.09 8.09 -35.02
CA SER A 68 8.36 9.00 -33.89
C SER A 68 9.26 10.17 -34.28
N LEU A 69 10.16 9.98 -35.25
CA LEU A 69 10.99 11.05 -35.81
C LEU A 69 10.19 12.01 -36.69
N GLU A 70 9.14 11.55 -37.35
CA GLU A 70 8.24 12.38 -38.17
C GLU A 70 7.29 13.26 -37.34
N TRP A 71 6.98 12.86 -36.11
CA TRP A 71 6.10 13.62 -35.21
C TRP A 71 6.83 14.68 -34.37
N ARG A 72 8.12 14.92 -34.65
CA ARG A 72 8.96 15.92 -33.97
C ARG A 72 8.99 17.23 -34.74
#